data_AF-A0A817VK51-F1
#
_entry.id   AF-A0A817VK51-F1
#
_cell.length_a   1.000
_cell.length_b   1.000
_cell.length_c   1.000
_cell.angle_alpha   90.00
_cell.angle_beta   90.00
_cell.angle_gamma   90.00
#
_symmetry.space_group_name_H-M   'P 1'
#
loop_
_entity.id
_entity.type
_entity.pdbx_description
1 polymer ?
#
loop_
_entity_poly.entity_id
_entity_poly.type
_entity_poly.pdbx_seq_one_letter_code
_entity_poly.pdbx_strand_id
1 'polypeptide(L)'
;MGTLNSVLPLGNSQAIFVFVLTLIDDEDQHINSYDQIEYLLVRDCNTKFNLYLLFSTRPKNLSKNYNIRIDAFKKVSLAYHASWLFPIQFPFLPVHRMALQINIPIQSINKCSINCGIHGQCLKYENTETYFCHCDYGWSGHRCTNQDVCYCSSDSLCLSTSIFLCPLNKFGPR
;
A
#
# COMPACT_ATOMS: atom_id res chain seq x y z
N MET A 1 -14.53 13.09 32.67
CA MET A 1 -14.49 11.62 32.81
C MET A 1 -15.65 11.07 31.99
N GLY A 2 -15.35 10.48 30.83
CA GLY A 2 -16.38 10.03 29.89
C GLY A 2 -15.73 9.12 28.86
N THR A 3 -15.74 7.82 29.14
CA THR A 3 -15.30 6.77 28.23
C THR A 3 -16.41 6.49 27.23
N LEU A 4 -16.19 6.86 25.97
CA LEU A 4 -17.07 6.50 24.86
C LEU A 4 -16.64 5.12 24.35
N ASN A 5 -17.25 4.08 24.94
CA ASN A 5 -17.10 2.70 24.46
C ASN A 5 -17.94 2.55 23.18
N SER A 6 -17.31 2.65 22.01
CA SER A 6 -17.95 2.22 20.77
C SER A 6 -17.96 0.69 20.72
N VAL A 7 -19.16 0.13 20.89
CA VAL A 7 -19.45 -1.28 20.63
C VAL A 7 -19.33 -1.49 19.11
N LEU A 8 -18.28 -2.19 18.67
CA LEU A 8 -18.15 -2.68 17.31
C LEU A 8 -19.26 -3.74 17.05
N PRO A 9 -19.99 -3.68 15.92
CA PRO A 9 -20.96 -4.70 15.60
C PRO A 9 -20.24 -6.00 15.22
N LEU A 10 -20.65 -7.10 15.86
CA LEU A 10 -20.21 -8.46 15.60
C LEU A 10 -20.55 -8.88 14.17
N GLY A 11 -19.55 -8.85 13.29
CA GLY A 11 -19.65 -9.27 11.89
C GLY A 11 -18.30 -9.70 11.33
N ASN A 12 -17.93 -10.96 11.59
CA ASN A 12 -16.76 -11.71 11.10
C ASN A 12 -15.40 -11.35 11.73
N SER A 13 -15.09 -11.97 12.87
CA SER A 13 -13.93 -11.77 13.74
C SER A 13 -12.60 -12.38 13.23
N GLN A 14 -12.34 -12.40 11.93
CA GLN A 14 -11.07 -12.88 11.34
C GLN A 14 -10.65 -12.09 10.09
N ALA A 15 -10.69 -10.76 10.16
CA ALA A 15 -10.13 -9.95 9.09
C ALA A 15 -8.59 -10.01 9.10
N ILE A 16 -8.02 -10.62 8.07
CA ILE A 16 -6.57 -10.67 7.82
C ILE A 16 -6.27 -9.73 6.66
N PHE A 17 -5.36 -8.80 6.89
CA PHE A 17 -4.85 -7.88 5.90
C PHE A 17 -3.39 -8.19 5.60
N VAL A 18 -2.96 -7.88 4.38
CA VAL A 18 -1.56 -7.67 4.07
C VAL A 18 -1.39 -6.20 3.73
N PHE A 19 -0.42 -5.55 4.38
CA PHE A 19 -0.01 -4.20 4.01
C PHE A 19 1.27 -4.27 3.22
N VAL A 20 1.29 -3.58 2.09
CA VAL A 20 2.47 -3.40 1.24
C VAL A 20 2.91 -1.96 1.41
N LEU A 21 4.11 -1.77 1.95
CA LEU A 21 4.72 -0.45 2.12
C LEU A 21 5.71 -0.27 0.99
N THR A 22 5.58 0.79 0.21
CA THR A 22 6.45 1.12 -0.91
C THR A 22 7.06 2.50 -0.72
N LEU A 23 8.38 2.60 -0.90
CA LEU A 23 9.05 3.88 -1.04
C LEU A 23 9.01 4.27 -2.51
N ILE A 24 8.30 5.34 -2.83
CA ILE A 24 8.08 5.81 -4.20
C ILE A 24 8.60 7.23 -4.39
N ASP A 25 8.96 7.58 -5.63
CA ASP A 25 9.15 8.97 -6.02
C ASP A 25 7.85 9.63 -6.52
N ASP A 26 7.78 10.96 -6.45
CA ASP A 26 6.57 11.71 -6.83
C ASP A 26 6.29 11.72 -8.33
N GLU A 27 7.33 11.71 -9.17
CA GLU A 27 7.20 11.88 -10.62
C GLU A 27 6.64 10.63 -11.31
N ASP A 28 7.37 9.51 -11.22
CA ASP A 28 7.09 8.31 -12.00
C ASP A 28 6.39 7.23 -11.16
N GLN A 29 6.19 7.49 -9.86
CA GLN A 29 5.77 6.49 -8.88
C GLN A 29 6.75 5.29 -8.87
N HIS A 30 8.03 5.55 -9.13
CA HIS A 30 9.04 4.51 -9.22
C HIS A 30 9.32 3.94 -7.83
N ILE A 31 9.15 2.62 -7.69
CA ILE A 31 9.36 1.90 -6.44
C ILE A 31 10.86 1.73 -6.19
N ASN A 32 11.36 2.41 -5.16
CA ASN A 32 12.75 2.32 -4.72
C ASN A 32 13.01 1.09 -3.86
N SER A 33 12.06 0.77 -2.98
CA SER A 33 12.05 -0.43 -2.15
C SER A 33 10.64 -0.66 -1.63
N TYR A 34 10.39 -1.85 -1.10
CA TYR A 34 9.13 -2.19 -0.47
C TYR A 34 9.33 -3.16 0.69
N ASP A 35 8.32 -3.27 1.53
CA ASP A 35 8.21 -4.29 2.57
C ASP A 35 6.75 -4.73 2.70
N GLN A 36 6.49 -5.90 3.28
CA GLN A 36 5.15 -6.44 3.45
C GLN A 36 4.93 -6.93 4.88
N ILE A 37 3.77 -6.60 5.45
CA ILE A 37 3.36 -7.11 6.77
C ILE A 37 2.00 -7.78 6.68
N GLU A 38 1.87 -8.93 7.34
CA GLU A 38 0.57 -9.56 7.58
C GLU A 38 0.01 -9.09 8.92
N TYR A 39 -1.25 -8.69 8.90
CA TYR A 39 -1.94 -8.10 10.05
C TYR A 39 -3.25 -8.84 10.30
N LEU A 40 -3.36 -9.42 11.50
CA LEU A 40 -4.59 -10.05 11.98
C LEU A 40 -5.27 -9.12 12.98
N LEU A 41 -6.47 -8.64 12.67
CA LEU A 41 -7.15 -7.59 13.44
C LEU A 41 -7.35 -7.94 14.92
N VAL A 42 -7.63 -9.21 15.23
CA VAL A 42 -7.85 -9.69 16.60
C VAL A 42 -6.57 -9.75 17.43
N ARG A 43 -5.41 -9.95 16.78
CA ARG A 43 -4.12 -10.14 17.45
C ARG A 43 -3.28 -8.87 17.45
N ASP A 44 -3.26 -8.16 16.33
CA ASP A 44 -2.23 -7.17 16.02
C ASP A 44 -2.67 -5.71 16.25
N CYS A 45 -3.87 -5.48 16.80
CA CYS A 45 -4.40 -4.13 17.06
C CYS A 45 -3.47 -3.24 17.89
N ASN A 46 -2.67 -3.83 18.79
CA ASN A 46 -1.70 -3.11 19.63
C ASN A 46 -0.24 -3.40 19.25
N THR A 47 0.00 -4.11 18.15
CA THR A 47 1.34 -4.49 17.70
C THR A 47 2.00 -3.33 16.95
N LYS A 48 3.29 -3.12 17.21
CA LYS A 48 4.13 -2.17 16.48
C LYS A 48 5.02 -2.93 15.50
N PHE A 49 5.03 -2.47 14.25
CA PHE A 49 5.87 -3.02 13.19
C PHE A 49 7.04 -2.07 12.93
N ASN A 50 8.26 -2.60 12.85
CA ASN A 50 9.45 -1.84 12.51
C ASN A 50 9.97 -2.33 11.16
N LEU A 51 10.06 -1.44 10.19
CA LEU A 51 10.38 -1.76 8.80
C LEU A 51 11.46 -0.81 8.30
N TYR A 52 12.25 -1.26 7.33
CA TYR A 52 13.35 -0.48 6.76
C TYR A 52 13.20 -0.40 5.24
N LEU A 53 12.91 0.80 4.74
CA LEU A 53 12.88 1.09 3.32
C LEU A 53 14.17 1.78 2.90
N LEU A 54 14.70 1.39 1.74
CA LEU A 54 15.97 1.86 1.19
C LEU A 54 15.75 2.57 -0.15
N PHE A 55 16.49 3.65 -0.39
CA PHE A 55 16.57 4.26 -1.71
C PHE A 55 17.30 3.33 -2.68
N SER A 56 16.89 3.30 -3.94
CA SER A 56 17.50 2.45 -4.96
C SER A 56 18.94 2.85 -5.29
N THR A 57 19.29 4.12 -5.07
CA THR A 57 20.63 4.68 -5.30
C THR A 57 21.26 5.23 -4.02
N ARG A 58 22.60 5.23 -3.97
CA ARG A 58 23.41 5.89 -2.94
C ARG A 58 24.46 6.78 -3.61
N PRO A 59 24.44 8.12 -3.41
CA PRO A 59 23.44 8.86 -2.63
C PRO A 59 22.07 8.90 -3.34
N LYS A 60 21.02 9.12 -2.55
CA LYS A 60 19.67 9.38 -3.07
C LYS A 60 19.64 10.67 -3.88
N ASN A 61 18.66 10.77 -4.79
CA ASN A 61 18.50 11.96 -5.63
C ASN A 61 17.81 13.07 -4.85
N LEU A 62 18.54 14.15 -4.55
CA LEU A 62 18.03 15.28 -3.77
C LEU A 62 17.05 16.18 -4.55
N SER A 63 16.98 16.03 -5.87
CA SER A 63 16.02 16.76 -6.71
C SER A 63 14.63 16.12 -6.71
N LYS A 64 14.51 14.89 -6.21
CA LYS A 64 13.23 14.16 -6.14
C LYS A 64 12.63 14.24 -4.74
N ASN A 65 11.32 14.30 -4.71
CA ASN A 65 10.52 14.08 -3.51
C ASN A 65 10.09 12.63 -3.44
N TYR A 66 9.96 12.13 -2.22
CA TYR A 66 9.69 10.73 -1.95
C TYR A 66 8.56 10.58 -0.95
N ASN A 67 7.78 9.52 -1.12
CA ASN A 67 6.68 9.18 -0.25
C ASN A 67 6.73 7.71 0.13
N ILE A 68 6.21 7.41 1.30
CA ILE A 68 5.85 6.05 1.68
C ILE A 68 4.38 5.87 1.35
N ARG A 69 4.10 5.03 0.36
CA ARG A 69 2.74 4.58 0.06
C ARG A 69 2.50 3.26 0.78
N ILE A 70 1.34 3.12 1.40
CA ILE A 70 0.94 1.90 2.11
C ILE A 70 -0.37 1.44 1.51
N ASP A 71 -0.40 0.22 0.98
CA ASP A 71 -1.58 -0.39 0.37
C ASP A 71 -2.05 -1.57 1.21
N ALA A 72 -3.33 -1.60 1.58
CA ALA A 72 -3.95 -2.71 2.30
C ALA A 72 -4.76 -3.59 1.37
N PHE A 73 -4.57 -4.90 1.47
CA PHE A 73 -5.35 -5.91 0.77
C PHE A 73 -5.89 -6.93 1.75
N LYS A 74 -7.09 -7.46 1.49
CA LYS A 74 -7.62 -8.61 2.23
C LYS A 74 -6.77 -9.84 1.87
N LYS A 75 -6.16 -10.49 2.86
CA LYS A 75 -5.20 -11.58 2.63
C LYS A 75 -5.81 -12.79 1.92
N VAL A 76 -7.09 -13.09 2.17
CA VAL A 76 -7.76 -14.27 1.62
C VAL A 76 -8.11 -14.07 0.15
N SER A 77 -8.77 -12.97 -0.18
CA SER A 77 -9.26 -12.70 -1.54
C SER A 77 -8.31 -11.87 -2.40
N LEU A 78 -7.23 -11.35 -1.80
CA LEU A 78 -6.32 -10.37 -2.38
C LEU A 78 -7.02 -9.09 -2.87
N ALA A 79 -8.24 -8.85 -2.42
CA ALA A 79 -9.01 -7.69 -2.80
C ALA A 79 -8.39 -6.45 -2.17
N TYR A 80 -8.17 -5.42 -2.99
CA TYR A 80 -7.78 -4.10 -2.53
C TYR A 80 -8.77 -3.58 -1.47
N HIS A 81 -8.24 -2.93 -0.42
CA HIS A 81 -9.03 -2.37 0.67
C HIS A 81 -8.87 -0.85 0.79
N ALA A 82 -7.64 -0.34 0.91
CA ALA A 82 -7.36 1.07 1.10
C ALA A 82 -5.88 1.40 0.88
N SER A 83 -5.57 2.69 0.68
CA SER A 83 -4.20 3.18 0.55
C SER A 83 -3.97 4.47 1.33
N TRP A 84 -2.75 4.64 1.82
CA TRP A 84 -2.28 5.85 2.48
C TRP A 84 -0.98 6.35 1.83
N LEU A 85 -0.76 7.66 1.88
CA LEU A 85 0.43 8.30 1.32
C LEU A 85 1.08 9.23 2.35
N PHE A 86 2.33 8.96 2.70
CA PHE A 86 3.07 9.72 3.70
C PHE A 86 4.33 10.36 3.09
N PRO A 87 4.41 11.70 3.02
CA PRO A 87 5.57 12.37 2.44
C PRO A 87 6.81 12.30 3.36
N ILE A 88 7.97 12.09 2.75
CA ILE A 88 9.27 12.19 3.43
C ILE A 88 9.68 13.66 3.47
N GLN A 89 9.56 14.27 4.64
CA GLN A 89 9.85 15.70 4.85
C GLN A 89 11.34 16.06 4.70
N PHE A 90 12.23 15.12 5.04
CA PHE A 90 13.67 15.36 5.05
C PHE A 90 14.40 14.41 4.10
N PRO A 91 14.19 14.56 2.77
CA PRO A 91 14.79 13.70 1.76
C PRO A 91 16.28 13.93 1.61
N PHE A 92 16.92 14.82 2.38
CA PHE A 92 18.38 14.97 2.45
C PHE A 92 19.05 14.14 3.56
N LEU A 93 18.31 13.71 4.60
CA LEU A 93 18.91 12.99 5.73
C LEU A 93 19.30 11.57 5.34
N PRO A 94 20.52 11.09 5.63
CA PRO A 94 20.92 9.72 5.31
C PRO A 94 19.97 8.65 5.86
N VAL A 95 19.35 8.94 7.02
CA VAL A 95 18.34 8.10 7.65
C VAL A 95 17.17 8.97 8.11
N HIS A 96 15.94 8.55 7.81
CA HIS A 96 14.71 9.20 8.25
C HIS A 96 13.84 8.18 9.00
N ARG A 97 13.49 8.47 10.26
CA ARG A 97 12.64 7.60 11.09
C ARG A 97 11.25 8.19 11.19
N MET A 98 10.25 7.44 10.75
CA MET A 98 8.84 7.81 10.83
C MET A 98 8.09 6.86 11.75
N ALA A 99 7.13 7.39 12.51
CA ALA A 99 6.19 6.61 13.32
C ALA A 99 4.78 6.95 12.85
N LEU A 100 4.06 5.95 12.33
CA LEU A 100 2.76 6.13 11.71
C LEU A 100 1.70 5.34 12.48
N GLN A 101 0.54 5.96 12.70
CA GLN A 101 -0.66 5.30 13.16
C GLN A 101 -1.69 5.36 12.04
N ILE A 102 -2.20 4.21 11.63
CA ILE A 102 -3.10 4.08 10.48
C ILE A 102 -4.42 3.50 10.96
N ASN A 103 -5.51 4.09 10.49
CA ASN A 103 -6.86 3.60 10.77
C ASN A 103 -7.39 2.89 9.52
N ILE A 104 -7.77 1.62 9.66
CA ILE A 104 -8.34 0.84 8.56
C ILE A 104 -9.81 1.24 8.38
N PRO A 105 -10.21 1.79 7.21
CA PRO A 105 -11.59 2.22 7.01
C PRO A 105 -12.53 1.01 6.90
N ILE A 106 -13.78 1.17 7.33
CA ILE A 106 -14.84 0.16 7.18
C ILE A 106 -15.42 0.21 5.76
N GLN A 107 -15.52 1.42 5.18
CA GLN A 107 -15.96 1.69 3.82
C GLN A 107 -15.12 2.82 3.23
N SER A 108 -14.70 2.67 1.97
CA SER A 108 -14.00 3.70 1.21
C SER A 108 -15.00 4.41 0.29
N ILE A 109 -15.02 5.75 0.34
CA ILE A 109 -15.86 6.57 -0.53
C ILE A 109 -15.01 7.06 -1.70
N ASN A 110 -15.18 6.44 -2.87
CA ASN A 110 -14.44 6.76 -4.08
C ASN A 110 -15.21 7.76 -4.96
N LYS A 111 -15.23 9.04 -4.58
CA LYS A 111 -15.50 10.10 -5.57
C LYS A 111 -14.17 10.51 -6.17
N CYS A 112 -13.92 10.14 -7.42
CA CYS A 112 -12.68 10.48 -8.11
C CYS A 112 -12.91 11.27 -9.41
N SER A 113 -11.93 12.10 -9.78
CA SER A 113 -11.90 12.92 -10.99
C SER A 113 -10.71 12.67 -11.94
N ILE A 114 -9.77 11.76 -11.65
CA ILE A 114 -8.63 11.46 -12.56
C ILE A 114 -8.94 10.28 -13.50
N ASN A 115 -8.42 10.35 -14.73
CA ASN A 115 -8.56 9.30 -15.74
C ASN A 115 -7.40 8.30 -15.66
N CYS A 116 -7.73 7.05 -15.34
CA CYS A 116 -6.80 5.93 -15.18
C CYS A 116 -6.77 4.98 -16.37
N GLY A 117 -7.34 5.39 -17.51
CA GLY A 117 -7.47 4.54 -18.69
C GLY A 117 -8.50 3.43 -18.49
N ILE A 118 -8.40 2.40 -19.34
CA ILE A 118 -9.30 1.23 -19.32
C ILE A 118 -8.79 0.08 -18.44
N HIS A 119 -7.55 0.18 -17.96
CA HIS A 119 -6.85 -0.86 -17.20
C HIS A 119 -6.58 -0.43 -15.74
N GLY A 120 -7.43 0.46 -15.23
CA GLY A 120 -7.27 0.97 -13.89
C GLY A 120 -8.49 1.71 -13.42
N GLN A 121 -8.59 1.78 -12.10
CA GLN A 121 -9.62 2.53 -11.41
C GLN A 121 -8.97 3.65 -10.61
N CYS A 122 -9.66 4.77 -10.52
CA CYS A 122 -9.19 5.83 -9.65
C CYS A 122 -9.64 5.62 -8.21
N LEU A 123 -8.70 5.78 -7.28
CA LEU A 123 -8.92 5.72 -5.85
C LEU A 123 -8.39 6.97 -5.16
N LYS A 124 -8.96 7.29 -4.00
CA LYS A 124 -8.48 8.35 -3.11
C LYS A 124 -7.60 7.73 -2.03
N TYR A 125 -6.53 8.42 -1.63
CA TYR A 125 -5.80 8.05 -0.42
C TYR A 125 -6.60 8.41 0.82
N GLU A 126 -6.58 7.56 1.84
CA GLU A 126 -7.41 7.75 3.03
C GLU A 126 -6.97 8.92 3.92
N ASN A 127 -5.69 9.32 3.86
CA ASN A 127 -5.13 10.38 4.70
C ASN A 127 -4.86 11.71 3.97
N THR A 128 -5.21 11.81 2.69
CA THR A 128 -4.99 13.03 1.89
C THR A 128 -6.18 13.31 0.97
N GLU A 129 -6.22 14.50 0.37
CA GLU A 129 -7.19 14.84 -0.69
C GLU A 129 -6.68 14.50 -2.10
N THR A 130 -5.65 13.65 -2.20
CA THR A 130 -5.04 13.26 -3.47
C THR A 130 -5.56 11.91 -3.96
N TYR A 131 -5.52 11.73 -5.28
CA TYR A 131 -6.01 10.55 -5.97
C TYR A 131 -4.87 9.83 -6.70
N PHE A 132 -5.06 8.55 -6.96
CA PHE A 132 -4.11 7.75 -7.73
C PHE A 132 -4.85 6.69 -8.55
N CYS A 133 -4.15 6.15 -9.55
CA CYS A 133 -4.66 5.04 -10.34
C CYS A 133 -4.21 3.71 -9.74
N HIS A 134 -5.18 2.88 -9.40
CA HIS A 134 -4.97 1.49 -9.06
C HIS A 134 -5.15 0.67 -10.33
N CYS A 135 -4.04 0.15 -10.83
CA CYS A 135 -4.01 -0.59 -12.08
C CYS A 135 -4.48 -2.03 -11.91
N ASP A 136 -5.04 -2.57 -12.98
CA ASP A 136 -5.41 -3.96 -13.08
C ASP A 136 -4.17 -4.85 -13.23
N TYR A 137 -4.35 -6.16 -13.03
CA TYR A 137 -3.28 -7.13 -13.14
C TYR A 137 -2.55 -7.03 -14.49
N GLY A 138 -1.21 -6.92 -14.45
CA GLY A 138 -0.36 -6.81 -15.63
C GLY A 138 -0.26 -5.40 -16.21
N TRP A 139 -0.78 -4.39 -15.51
CA TRP A 139 -0.69 -2.98 -15.92
C TRP A 139 -0.05 -2.10 -14.84
N SER A 140 0.70 -1.10 -15.28
CA SER A 140 1.40 -0.18 -14.39
C SER A 140 1.56 1.23 -14.97
N GLY A 141 2.23 2.09 -14.20
CA GLY A 141 2.42 3.50 -14.47
C GLY A 141 1.30 4.36 -13.92
N HIS A 142 1.53 5.68 -13.91
CA HIS A 142 0.63 6.66 -13.30
C HIS A 142 -0.81 6.63 -13.85
N ARG A 143 -1.00 6.15 -15.09
CA ARG A 143 -2.31 6.01 -15.76
C ARG A 143 -2.60 4.59 -16.24
N CYS A 144 -1.91 3.58 -15.72
CA CYS A 144 -2.14 2.18 -16.09
C CYS A 144 -2.02 1.90 -17.59
N THR A 145 -1.06 2.55 -18.26
CA THR A 145 -0.83 2.44 -19.71
C THR A 145 0.29 1.46 -20.07
N ASN A 146 1.13 1.11 -19.11
CA ASN A 146 2.29 0.27 -19.35
C ASN A 146 1.91 -1.17 -19.06
N GLN A 147 2.15 -2.06 -20.02
CA GLN A 147 1.92 -3.48 -19.83
C GLN A 147 3.15 -4.12 -19.18
N ASP A 148 2.95 -4.70 -18.00
CA ASP A 148 4.01 -5.38 -17.25
C ASP A 148 3.87 -6.90 -17.38
N VAL A 149 5.01 -7.57 -17.51
CA VAL A 149 5.07 -9.04 -17.49
C VAL A 149 5.20 -9.51 -16.05
N CYS A 150 4.16 -10.16 -15.53
CA CYS A 150 4.12 -10.74 -14.19
C CYS A 150 4.26 -12.25 -14.24
N TYR A 151 5.16 -12.81 -13.43
CA TYR A 151 5.42 -14.25 -13.31
C TYR A 151 4.79 -14.87 -12.06
N CYS A 152 3.58 -14.42 -11.69
CA CYS A 152 2.83 -14.94 -10.54
C CYS A 152 2.16 -16.28 -10.81
N SER A 153 1.84 -17.01 -9.73
CA SER A 153 0.83 -18.08 -9.82
C SER A 153 -0.54 -17.48 -10.18
N SER A 154 -1.41 -18.27 -10.82
CA SER A 154 -2.71 -17.81 -11.33
C SER A 154 -3.65 -17.24 -10.28
N ASP A 155 -3.43 -17.55 -9.01
CA ASP A 155 -4.20 -17.10 -7.85
C ASP A 155 -3.45 -16.08 -6.96
N SER A 156 -2.27 -15.62 -7.39
CA SER A 156 -1.53 -14.54 -6.74
C SER A 156 -1.77 -13.22 -7.45
N LEU A 157 -1.70 -12.12 -6.69
CA LEU A 157 -1.79 -10.77 -7.22
C LEU A 157 -0.38 -10.20 -7.43
N CYS A 158 -0.12 -9.72 -8.64
CA CYS A 158 1.10 -8.99 -8.97
C CYS A 158 0.83 -7.48 -8.85
N LEU A 159 1.60 -6.79 -8.01
CA LEU A 159 1.52 -5.34 -7.86
C LEU A 159 2.61 -4.62 -8.66
N SER A 160 3.76 -5.27 -8.82
CA SER A 160 4.85 -4.84 -9.69
C SER A 160 5.66 -6.06 -10.12
N THR A 161 6.63 -5.87 -11.02
CA THR A 161 7.55 -6.94 -11.46
C THR A 161 8.25 -7.69 -10.32
N SER A 162 8.37 -7.07 -9.14
CA SER A 162 9.07 -7.64 -7.98
C SER A 162 8.18 -7.77 -6.74
N ILE A 163 6.90 -7.38 -6.79
CA ILE A 163 5.99 -7.39 -5.63
C ILE A 163 4.81 -8.31 -5.93
N PHE A 164 4.75 -9.39 -5.16
CA PHE A 164 3.72 -10.41 -5.28
C PHE A 164 2.97 -10.57 -3.97
N LEU A 165 1.66 -10.74 -4.06
CA LEU A 165 0.79 -11.07 -2.94
C LEU A 165 0.20 -12.45 -3.16
N CYS A 166 0.53 -13.37 -2.26
CA CYS A 166 -0.01 -14.72 -2.28
C CYS A 166 -1.21 -14.83 -1.33
N PRO A 167 -2.24 -15.63 -1.70
CA PRO A 167 -3.36 -15.93 -0.82
C PRO A 167 -2.90 -16.78 0.39
N LEU A 168 -3.80 -17.04 1.33
CA LEU A 168 -3.48 -17.91 2.48
C LEU A 168 -2.92 -19.26 2.01
N ASN A 169 -1.89 -19.74 2.71
CA ASN A 169 -1.19 -21.01 2.48
C ASN A 169 -0.26 -21.06 1.25
N LYS A 170 0.05 -19.92 0.62
CA LYS A 170 1.07 -19.84 -0.43
C LYS A 170 2.19 -18.87 -0.05
N PHE A 171 3.39 -19.22 -0.48
CA PHE A 171 4.61 -18.47 -0.19
C PHE A 171 5.32 -18.12 -1.49
N GLY A 172 5.79 -16.88 -1.61
CA GLY A 172 6.60 -16.41 -2.72
C GLY A 172 8.11 -16.62 -2.49
N PRO A 173 8.94 -16.29 -3.50
CA PRO A 173 10.38 -16.22 -3.33
C PRO A 173 10.73 -15.22 -2.21
N ARG A 174 11.67 -15.64 -1.34
CA ARG A 174 12.20 -14.81 -0.24
C ARG A 174 13.38 -13.97 -0.70
#